data_AF-A0A1A8WP47-F1
#
_entry.id   AF-A0A1A8WP47-F1
#
_cell.length_a   1.000
_cell.length_b   1.000
_cell.length_c   1.000
_cell.angle_alpha   90.00
_cell.angle_beta   90.00
_cell.angle_gamma   90.00
#
_symmetry.space_group_name_H-M   'P 1'
#
loop_
_entity.id
_entity.type
_entity.pdbx_description
1 polymer ?
#
loop_
_entity_poly.entity_id
_entity_poly.type
_entity_poly.pdbx_seq_one_letter_code
_entity_poly.pdbx_strand_id
1 'polypeptide(L)'
;MSHIYDMLGINIDKIKNKKKQKEKKSKKELSFLKENDNLFSLPTSSKTINFNNKNVSLWRLVKFRNKCRYDDLILKKWKKIGYKNDKNVFNESVIEDDYSFEKFNKKMNIVKYNDDFYNKEIRNMNLNWSKEETDYLFNLCEKYECHFIIIYDVYDTKYTRTIEEIKDRFYTVSKKVIEDVYDQKIKLEESKKIKNNNDVLKLKEGKAKHPLIKFTYNMEADIERKNLIHKTYTISKKDIMLEEMTMENIKKFENKIKHEMKKASDMKKLKKKFELTSDEIVPIHKLPEDDKDEKNIYSARYFFQKLKIDISYFDKLDTYLKDNNIEKPTIYTENICFLYGYNCSAMRMVLRTDVAILLNLRKKIEKLKLEREFWKNQLINLEEECLKKKKQIVIS
;
A
#
# COMPACT_ATOMS: atom_id res chain seq x y z
N MET A 1 -9.39 -75.33 2.89
CA MET A 1 -8.19 -74.48 3.12
C MET A 1 -7.62 -74.67 4.53
N SER A 2 -8.42 -74.64 5.62
CA SER A 2 -7.91 -74.83 7.00
C SER A 2 -7.18 -76.16 7.25
N HIS A 3 -7.70 -77.27 6.71
CA HIS A 3 -7.09 -78.61 6.89
C HIS A 3 -5.69 -78.78 6.27
N ILE A 4 -5.33 -77.96 5.27
CA ILE A 4 -4.02 -78.03 4.60
C ILE A 4 -2.94 -77.33 5.42
N TYR A 5 -3.30 -76.27 6.15
CA TYR A 5 -2.35 -75.53 6.98
C TYR A 5 -1.98 -76.28 8.27
N ASP A 6 -2.90 -77.08 8.81
CA ASP A 6 -2.63 -77.95 9.97
C ASP A 6 -1.69 -79.10 9.61
N MET A 7 -1.82 -79.71 8.43
CA MET A 7 -0.88 -80.75 7.98
C MET A 7 0.55 -80.23 7.76
N LEU A 8 0.72 -78.95 7.46
CA LEU A 8 2.03 -78.33 7.24
C LEU A 8 2.63 -77.69 8.51
N GLY A 9 1.95 -77.81 9.67
CA GLY A 9 2.40 -77.23 10.94
C GLY A 9 2.43 -75.69 10.94
N ILE A 10 1.76 -75.04 9.98
CA ILE A 10 1.77 -73.59 9.81
C ILE A 10 0.65 -73.00 10.67
N ASN A 11 1.01 -72.57 11.88
CA ASN A 11 0.07 -71.91 12.79
C ASN A 11 -0.35 -70.53 12.23
N ILE A 12 -1.56 -70.46 11.67
CA ILE A 12 -2.14 -69.28 11.02
C ILE A 12 -2.26 -68.09 11.98
N ASP A 13 -2.45 -68.34 13.28
CA ASP A 13 -2.59 -67.27 14.28
C ASP A 13 -1.26 -66.59 14.60
N LYS A 14 -0.14 -67.32 14.53
CA LYS A 14 1.21 -66.72 14.60
C LYS A 14 1.47 -65.80 13.40
N ILE A 15 0.97 -66.13 12.20
CA ILE A 15 1.12 -65.29 11.00
C ILE A 15 0.26 -64.03 11.09
N LYS A 16 -0.99 -64.16 11.56
CA LYS A 16 -1.88 -63.02 11.79
C LYS A 16 -1.31 -62.08 12.86
N ASN A 17 -0.73 -62.61 13.94
CA ASN A 17 -0.08 -61.82 14.98
C ASN A 17 1.19 -61.11 14.50
N LYS A 18 2.04 -61.78 13.69
CA LYS A 18 3.20 -61.13 13.05
C LYS A 18 2.79 -60.01 12.09
N LYS A 19 1.71 -60.17 11.31
CA LYS A 19 1.15 -59.10 10.45
C LYS A 19 0.65 -57.91 11.28
N LYS A 20 -0.13 -58.17 12.34
CA LYS A 20 -0.60 -57.11 13.27
C LYS A 20 0.55 -56.36 13.95
N GLN A 21 1.64 -57.04 14.32
CA GLN A 21 2.83 -56.40 14.90
C GLN A 21 3.57 -55.54 13.86
N LYS A 22 3.74 -56.01 12.61
CA LYS A 22 4.32 -55.19 11.53
C LYS A 22 3.49 -53.94 11.22
N GLU A 23 2.17 -54.06 11.18
CA GLU A 23 1.28 -52.90 11.01
C GLU A 23 1.40 -51.90 12.17
N LYS A 24 1.47 -52.37 13.41
CA LYS A 24 1.68 -51.49 14.59
C LYS A 24 3.04 -50.78 14.55
N LYS A 25 4.10 -51.44 14.04
CA LYS A 25 5.43 -50.84 13.90
C LYS A 25 5.44 -49.74 12.83
N SER A 26 4.85 -50.02 11.66
CA SER A 26 4.71 -49.04 10.57
C SER A 26 3.89 -47.81 10.98
N LYS A 27 2.84 -47.97 11.80
CA LYS A 27 2.04 -46.84 12.32
C LYS A 27 2.81 -45.94 13.29
N LYS A 28 3.73 -46.52 14.09
CA LYS A 28 4.61 -45.75 14.98
C LYS A 28 5.71 -45.00 14.22
N GLU A 29 6.24 -45.60 13.15
CA GLU A 29 7.22 -44.94 12.28
C GLU A 29 6.57 -43.80 11.47
N LEU A 30 5.30 -43.94 11.07
CA LEU A 30 4.53 -42.89 10.40
C LEU A 30 4.14 -41.72 11.31
N SER A 31 4.02 -41.91 12.62
CA SER A 31 3.76 -40.80 13.55
C SER A 31 4.98 -39.90 13.76
N PHE A 32 6.20 -40.43 13.64
CA PHE A 32 7.45 -39.65 13.75
C PHE A 32 7.60 -38.61 12.62
N LEU A 33 7.01 -38.88 11.45
CA LEU A 33 7.00 -37.95 10.32
C LEU A 33 5.97 -36.81 10.42
N LYS A 34 5.06 -36.83 11.39
CA LYS A 34 3.99 -35.82 11.52
C LYS A 34 4.40 -34.57 12.33
N GLU A 35 5.48 -34.62 13.11
CA GLU A 35 5.83 -33.50 14.01
C GLU A 35 6.73 -32.44 13.35
N ASN A 36 7.29 -32.71 12.17
CA ASN A 36 8.19 -31.79 11.46
C ASN A 36 7.49 -31.03 10.31
N ASP A 37 6.23 -30.65 10.53
CA ASP A 37 5.51 -29.75 9.63
C ASP A 37 5.96 -28.32 9.90
N ASN A 38 6.95 -27.83 9.14
CA ASN A 38 7.06 -26.46 8.66
C ASN A 38 8.38 -26.26 7.88
N LEU A 39 8.39 -26.58 6.59
CA LEU A 39 9.11 -25.75 5.61
C LEU A 39 8.74 -26.06 4.14
N PHE A 40 8.19 -27.23 3.84
CA PHE A 40 7.53 -27.53 2.56
C PHE A 40 6.42 -28.55 2.79
N SER A 41 5.20 -28.10 3.08
CA SER A 41 4.06 -29.00 3.18
C SER A 41 3.69 -29.49 1.77
N LEU A 42 4.24 -30.64 1.37
CA LEU A 42 3.48 -31.54 0.49
C LEU A 42 2.12 -31.74 1.17
N PRO A 43 0.98 -31.65 0.46
CA PRO A 43 -0.32 -31.76 1.10
C PRO A 43 -0.48 -33.18 1.67
N THR A 44 -0.10 -33.36 2.94
CA THR A 44 -0.30 -34.55 3.76
C THR A 44 -1.74 -34.60 4.26
N SER A 45 -2.70 -34.32 3.37
CA SER A 45 -4.08 -34.73 3.61
C SER A 45 -4.07 -36.26 3.54
N SER A 46 -3.90 -36.89 4.70
CA SER A 46 -4.10 -38.31 4.88
C SER A 46 -5.58 -38.63 4.75
N LYS A 47 -6.16 -38.41 3.55
CA LYS A 47 -7.37 -39.10 3.16
C LYS A 47 -7.01 -40.57 3.18
N THR A 48 -7.57 -41.30 4.13
CA THR A 48 -7.57 -42.76 4.10
C THR A 48 -8.12 -43.18 2.74
N ILE A 49 -7.24 -43.64 1.86
CA ILE A 49 -7.62 -44.11 0.53
C ILE A 49 -8.44 -45.38 0.78
N ASN A 50 -9.77 -45.26 0.79
CA ASN A 50 -10.66 -46.40 0.80
C ASN A 50 -10.47 -47.13 -0.54
N PHE A 51 -9.75 -48.25 -0.51
CA PHE A 51 -9.73 -49.24 -1.58
C PHE A 51 -11.09 -49.95 -1.63
N ASN A 52 -12.15 -49.24 -2.04
CA ASN A 52 -13.36 -49.93 -2.51
C ASN A 52 -12.95 -50.85 -3.67
N ASN A 53 -13.58 -52.02 -3.78
CA ASN A 53 -13.43 -53.01 -4.86
C ASN A 53 -13.81 -52.43 -6.24
N LYS A 54 -13.13 -51.37 -6.68
CA LYS A 54 -13.20 -50.82 -8.01
C LYS A 54 -12.44 -51.79 -8.92
N ASN A 55 -13.02 -52.09 -10.07
CA ASN A 55 -12.41 -52.94 -11.09
C ASN A 55 -10.95 -52.51 -11.32
N VAL A 56 -10.04 -53.49 -11.35
CA VAL A 56 -8.61 -53.25 -11.58
C VAL A 56 -8.45 -52.58 -12.94
N SER A 57 -7.88 -51.38 -12.96
CA SER A 57 -7.60 -50.66 -14.20
C SER A 57 -6.49 -51.37 -14.96
N LEU A 58 -6.71 -51.62 -16.25
CA LEU A 58 -5.70 -52.20 -17.13
C LEU A 58 -4.83 -51.08 -17.70
N TRP A 59 -3.52 -51.22 -17.52
CA TRP A 59 -2.49 -50.31 -18.01
C TRP A 59 -1.62 -51.05 -19.04
N ARG A 60 -1.31 -50.39 -20.15
CA ARG A 60 -0.34 -50.90 -21.13
C ARG A 60 0.60 -49.80 -21.54
N LEU A 61 1.76 -50.23 -22.01
CA LEU A 61 2.81 -49.37 -22.52
C LEU A 61 2.49 -49.01 -23.99
N VAL A 62 2.24 -47.73 -24.25
CA VAL A 62 1.84 -47.22 -25.57
C VAL A 62 2.99 -46.43 -26.17
N LYS A 63 3.33 -46.72 -27.42
CA LYS A 63 4.32 -45.96 -28.18
C LYS A 63 3.72 -44.61 -28.59
N PHE A 64 4.45 -43.52 -28.36
CA PHE A 64 4.04 -42.19 -28.72
C PHE A 64 5.21 -41.37 -29.23
N ARG A 65 4.93 -40.37 -30.08
CA ARG A 65 5.90 -39.39 -30.54
C ARG A 65 5.74 -38.10 -29.73
N ASN A 66 6.85 -37.54 -29.26
CA ASN A 66 6.85 -36.24 -28.58
C ASN A 66 7.19 -35.13 -29.56
N LYS A 67 6.20 -34.35 -29.99
CA LYS A 67 6.39 -33.22 -30.91
C LYS A 67 7.24 -32.08 -30.33
N CYS A 68 7.49 -32.07 -29.01
CA CYS A 68 8.41 -31.11 -28.40
C CYS A 68 9.89 -31.34 -28.76
N ARG A 69 10.22 -32.53 -29.28
CA ARG A 69 11.59 -32.88 -29.68
C ARG A 69 11.74 -32.78 -31.20
N TYR A 70 12.96 -32.46 -31.65
CA TYR A 70 13.31 -32.36 -33.06
C TYR A 70 13.93 -33.65 -33.63
N ASP A 71 14.15 -34.67 -32.79
CA ASP A 71 14.87 -35.91 -33.11
C ASP A 71 13.94 -37.10 -33.42
N ASP A 72 12.63 -36.85 -33.56
CA ASP A 72 11.60 -37.83 -33.91
C ASP A 72 11.59 -39.12 -33.06
N LEU A 73 12.12 -39.03 -31.84
CA LEU A 73 12.28 -40.16 -30.94
C LEU A 73 10.93 -40.73 -30.50
N ILE A 74 10.74 -42.04 -30.73
CA ILE A 74 9.55 -42.78 -30.31
C ILE A 74 9.72 -43.24 -28.86
N LEU A 75 8.94 -42.65 -27.97
CA LEU A 75 8.94 -42.98 -26.54
C LEU A 75 7.75 -43.87 -26.20
N LYS A 76 7.74 -44.41 -24.98
CA LYS A 76 6.69 -45.30 -24.48
C LYS A 76 6.11 -44.73 -23.18
N LYS A 77 4.77 -44.63 -23.07
CA LYS A 77 4.06 -44.14 -21.87
C LYS A 77 3.03 -45.15 -21.38
N TRP A 78 2.80 -45.21 -20.08
CA TRP A 78 1.69 -45.98 -19.51
C TRP A 78 0.36 -45.26 -19.79
N LYS A 79 -0.57 -45.94 -20.47
CA LYS A 79 -1.92 -45.44 -20.71
C LYS A 79 -2.93 -46.42 -20.13
N LYS A 80 -3.96 -45.87 -19.48
CA LYS A 80 -5.10 -46.66 -19.00
C LYS A 80 -6.00 -46.98 -20.19
N ILE A 81 -6.18 -48.27 -20.48
CA ILE A 81 -6.97 -48.76 -21.63
C ILE A 81 -8.44 -48.98 -21.25
N GLY A 82 -8.71 -49.28 -19.99
CA GLY A 82 -10.07 -49.56 -19.50
C GLY A 82 -10.05 -50.43 -18.25
N TYR A 83 -11.17 -51.09 -17.97
CA TYR A 83 -11.30 -52.10 -16.91
C TYR A 83 -11.33 -53.51 -17.51
N LYS A 84 -11.06 -54.55 -16.71
CA LYS A 84 -11.05 -55.97 -17.17
C LYS A 84 -12.27 -56.43 -17.98
N ASN A 85 -13.41 -55.74 -17.85
CA ASN A 85 -14.66 -56.10 -18.50
C ASN A 85 -14.94 -55.29 -19.78
N ASP A 86 -14.13 -54.26 -20.09
CA ASP A 86 -14.27 -53.46 -21.30
C ASP A 86 -13.49 -54.12 -22.44
N LYS A 87 -14.21 -54.64 -23.44
CA LYS A 87 -13.63 -55.23 -24.66
C LYS A 87 -13.15 -54.16 -25.65
N ASN A 88 -12.46 -53.12 -25.18
CA ASN A 88 -11.83 -52.17 -26.10
C ASN A 88 -10.60 -52.84 -26.73
N VAL A 89 -10.67 -53.05 -28.04
CA VAL A 89 -9.58 -53.60 -28.86
C VAL A 89 -8.48 -52.56 -28.95
N PHE A 90 -7.50 -52.65 -28.05
CA PHE A 90 -6.33 -51.77 -28.06
C PHE A 90 -5.28 -52.33 -29.00
N ASN A 91 -5.06 -51.64 -30.12
CA ASN A 91 -4.01 -51.95 -31.09
C ASN A 91 -2.66 -51.42 -30.61
N GLU A 92 -1.78 -52.32 -30.20
CA GLU A 92 -0.45 -52.00 -29.64
C GLU A 92 0.56 -51.47 -30.69
N SER A 93 0.22 -51.59 -31.97
CA SER A 93 1.02 -51.15 -33.11
C SER A 93 0.79 -49.70 -33.54
N VAL A 94 -0.26 -49.03 -33.04
CA VAL A 94 -0.55 -47.65 -33.43
C VAL A 94 0.32 -46.70 -32.62
N ILE A 95 1.11 -45.87 -33.31
CA ILE A 95 1.88 -44.79 -32.70
C ILE A 95 0.92 -43.63 -32.48
N GLU A 96 0.72 -43.25 -31.21
CA GLU A 96 -0.11 -42.09 -30.89
C GLU A 96 0.73 -40.81 -31.00
N ASP A 97 0.31 -39.89 -31.87
CA ASP A 97 0.94 -38.57 -32.05
C ASP A 97 0.38 -37.50 -31.09
N ASP A 98 -0.52 -37.87 -30.18
CA ASP A 98 -1.10 -36.95 -29.20
C ASP A 98 -0.43 -37.12 -27.83
N TYR A 99 0.65 -36.35 -27.63
CA TYR A 99 1.26 -36.20 -26.31
C TYR A 99 0.57 -35.05 -25.57
N SER A 100 -0.37 -35.38 -24.69
CA SER A 100 -1.18 -34.36 -23.99
C SER A 100 -0.36 -33.32 -23.20
N PHE A 101 0.89 -33.63 -22.82
CA PHE A 101 1.77 -32.69 -22.14
C PHE A 101 2.51 -31.72 -23.06
N GLU A 102 2.42 -31.90 -24.38
CA GLU A 102 2.96 -30.98 -25.38
C GLU A 102 2.43 -29.56 -25.18
N LYS A 103 1.16 -29.43 -24.78
CA LYS A 103 0.50 -28.16 -24.48
C LYS A 103 1.19 -27.35 -23.36
N PHE A 104 2.00 -28.00 -22.53
CA PHE A 104 2.74 -27.33 -21.45
C PHE A 104 4.15 -26.89 -21.86
N ASN A 105 4.63 -27.28 -23.04
CA ASN A 105 5.93 -26.83 -23.55
C ASN A 105 5.84 -25.40 -24.13
N LYS A 106 5.60 -24.43 -23.25
CA LYS A 106 5.55 -23.01 -23.62
C LYS A 106 6.96 -22.45 -23.65
N LYS A 107 7.48 -22.19 -24.85
CA LYS A 107 8.78 -21.51 -25.01
C LYS A 107 8.66 -20.03 -24.69
N MET A 108 9.67 -19.48 -24.03
CA MET A 108 9.77 -18.05 -23.78
C MET A 108 10.07 -17.32 -25.10
N ASN A 109 9.25 -16.34 -25.44
CA ASN A 109 9.53 -15.46 -26.58
C ASN A 109 10.42 -14.31 -26.12
N ILE A 110 11.66 -14.28 -26.60
CA ILE A 110 12.63 -13.24 -26.26
C ILE A 110 12.54 -12.12 -27.28
N VAL A 111 12.55 -10.90 -26.77
CA VAL A 111 12.42 -9.71 -27.60
C VAL A 111 13.71 -9.51 -28.39
N LYS A 112 13.59 -9.45 -29.71
CA LYS A 112 14.70 -9.14 -30.62
C LYS A 112 14.70 -7.65 -30.90
N TYR A 113 15.87 -7.02 -30.86
CA TYR A 113 16.04 -5.60 -31.17
C TYR A 113 16.91 -5.41 -32.41
N ASN A 114 16.73 -4.26 -33.06
CA ASN A 114 17.51 -3.88 -34.24
C ASN A 114 18.73 -3.04 -33.84
N ASP A 115 19.75 -3.02 -34.70
CA ASP A 115 21.01 -2.29 -34.49
C ASP A 115 20.79 -0.77 -34.39
N ASP A 116 19.86 -0.23 -35.18
CA ASP A 116 19.48 1.18 -35.15
C ASP A 116 18.85 1.57 -33.81
N PHE A 117 18.08 0.65 -33.22
CA PHE A 117 17.48 0.84 -31.90
C PHE A 117 18.54 0.81 -30.81
N TYR A 118 19.50 -0.11 -30.93
CA TYR A 118 20.60 -0.23 -29.99
C TYR A 118 21.39 1.09 -29.88
N ASN A 119 21.75 1.69 -31.01
CA ASN A 119 22.52 2.94 -31.03
C ASN A 119 21.76 4.14 -30.49
N LYS A 120 20.43 4.19 -30.67
CA LYS A 120 19.59 5.31 -30.24
C LYS A 120 19.28 5.27 -28.74
N GLU A 121 18.82 4.13 -28.23
CA GLU A 121 18.30 4.04 -26.86
C GLU A 121 19.20 3.24 -25.94
N ILE A 122 19.71 2.08 -26.38
CA ILE A 122 20.38 1.12 -25.48
C ILE A 122 21.82 1.56 -25.14
N ARG A 123 22.53 2.16 -26.09
CA ARG A 123 23.94 2.59 -25.94
C ARG A 123 24.13 3.63 -24.84
N ASN A 124 23.17 4.55 -24.69
CA ASN A 124 23.26 5.66 -23.74
C ASN A 124 22.86 5.27 -22.31
N MET A 125 22.26 4.08 -22.11
CA MET A 125 21.79 3.67 -20.78
C MET A 125 22.93 3.27 -19.85
N ASN A 126 23.87 2.46 -20.31
CA ASN A 126 24.94 1.93 -19.49
C ASN A 126 26.27 1.94 -20.26
N LEU A 127 27.16 2.87 -19.92
CA LEU A 127 28.50 2.96 -20.53
C LEU A 127 29.34 1.71 -20.30
N ASN A 128 29.04 0.95 -19.24
CA ASN A 128 29.80 -0.23 -18.85
C ASN A 128 29.52 -1.46 -19.73
N TRP A 129 28.47 -1.45 -20.57
CA TRP A 129 28.06 -2.60 -21.39
C TRP A 129 28.38 -2.37 -22.86
N SER A 130 29.06 -3.33 -23.48
CA SER A 130 29.27 -3.30 -24.93
C SER A 130 28.05 -3.85 -25.69
N LYS A 131 27.97 -3.55 -27.00
CA LYS A 131 26.95 -4.13 -27.87
C LYS A 131 27.12 -5.64 -27.96
N GLU A 132 28.34 -6.09 -28.21
CA GLU A 132 28.70 -7.50 -28.30
C GLU A 132 28.32 -8.28 -27.04
N GLU A 133 28.57 -7.72 -25.85
CA GLU A 133 28.20 -8.32 -24.55
C GLU A 133 26.67 -8.40 -24.38
N THR A 134 25.94 -7.37 -24.85
CA THR A 134 24.47 -7.37 -24.79
C THR A 134 23.88 -8.39 -25.76
N ASP A 135 24.37 -8.47 -26.99
CA ASP A 135 23.93 -9.45 -27.99
C ASP A 135 24.23 -10.88 -27.52
N TYR A 136 25.42 -11.10 -26.94
CA TYR A 136 25.80 -12.37 -26.33
C TYR A 136 24.84 -12.78 -25.20
N LEU A 137 24.48 -11.85 -24.30
CA LEU A 137 23.51 -12.09 -23.25
C LEU A 137 22.14 -12.51 -23.82
N PHE A 138 21.63 -11.82 -24.85
CA PHE A 138 20.34 -12.16 -25.45
C PHE A 138 20.36 -13.54 -26.12
N ASN A 139 21.45 -13.89 -26.78
CA ASN A 139 21.64 -15.24 -27.36
C ASN A 139 21.66 -16.33 -26.28
N LEU A 140 22.33 -16.09 -25.15
CA LEU A 140 22.31 -17.00 -24.00
C LEU A 140 20.90 -17.12 -23.41
N CYS A 141 20.18 -16.01 -23.26
CA CYS A 141 18.79 -16.04 -22.81
C CYS A 141 17.91 -16.88 -23.74
N GLU A 142 18.10 -16.81 -25.07
CA GLU A 142 17.33 -17.59 -26.06
C GLU A 142 17.65 -19.08 -25.98
N LYS A 143 18.92 -19.41 -25.76
CA LYS A 143 19.38 -20.80 -25.63
C LYS A 143 18.94 -21.46 -24.32
N TYR A 144 18.96 -20.72 -23.22
CA TYR A 144 18.70 -21.23 -21.87
C TYR A 144 17.37 -20.75 -21.28
N GLU A 145 16.45 -20.23 -22.09
CA GLU A 145 15.11 -19.80 -21.68
C GLU A 145 15.10 -18.87 -20.44
N CYS A 146 16.06 -17.93 -20.38
CA CYS A 146 16.25 -16.98 -19.26
C CYS A 146 16.51 -17.63 -17.88
N HIS A 147 17.04 -18.86 -17.82
CA HIS A 147 17.52 -19.46 -16.57
C HIS A 147 18.82 -18.78 -16.12
N PHE A 148 18.71 -17.63 -15.46
CA PHE A 148 19.83 -16.75 -15.10
C PHE A 148 20.96 -17.42 -14.30
N ILE A 149 20.65 -18.46 -13.52
CA ILE A 149 21.66 -19.21 -12.77
C ILE A 149 22.59 -19.96 -13.74
N ILE A 150 22.01 -20.62 -14.76
CA ILE A 150 22.76 -21.34 -15.79
C ILE A 150 23.49 -20.35 -16.69
N ILE A 151 22.82 -19.25 -17.05
CA ILE A 151 23.41 -18.20 -17.88
C ILE A 151 24.65 -17.60 -17.21
N TYR A 152 24.59 -17.37 -15.90
CA TYR A 152 25.73 -16.88 -15.12
C TYR A 152 26.89 -17.90 -15.07
N ASP A 153 26.59 -19.18 -14.91
CA ASP A 153 27.59 -20.25 -14.86
C ASP A 153 28.32 -20.44 -16.21
N VAL A 154 27.59 -20.29 -17.33
CA VAL A 154 28.11 -20.39 -18.70
C VAL A 154 28.69 -19.06 -19.20
N TYR A 155 28.55 -17.98 -18.45
CA TYR A 155 28.96 -16.65 -18.88
C TYR A 155 30.48 -16.59 -19.07
N ASP A 156 30.93 -15.93 -20.13
CA ASP A 156 32.35 -15.81 -20.44
C ASP A 156 33.09 -15.09 -19.29
N THR A 157 34.17 -15.70 -18.81
CA THR A 157 35.01 -15.18 -17.71
C THR A 157 35.68 -13.85 -18.05
N LYS A 158 35.71 -13.49 -19.34
CA LYS A 158 36.13 -12.17 -19.82
C LYS A 158 35.27 -11.03 -19.23
N TYR A 159 34.00 -11.30 -18.90
CA TYR A 159 33.09 -10.32 -18.34
C TYR A 159 32.79 -10.65 -16.87
N THR A 160 33.42 -9.93 -15.95
CA THR A 160 33.14 -10.06 -14.52
C THR A 160 31.85 -9.31 -14.17
N ARG A 161 30.72 -10.01 -14.21
CA ARG A 161 29.38 -9.48 -13.88
C ARG A 161 28.77 -10.26 -12.74
N THR A 162 27.89 -9.63 -11.98
CA THR A 162 27.02 -10.34 -11.02
C THR A 162 25.73 -10.84 -11.68
N ILE A 163 25.06 -11.80 -11.05
CA ILE A 163 23.76 -12.34 -11.55
C ILE A 163 22.73 -11.21 -11.66
N GLU A 164 22.75 -10.29 -10.70
CA GLU A 164 21.84 -9.16 -10.60
C GLU A 164 22.08 -8.16 -11.74
N GLU A 165 23.34 -7.86 -12.07
CA GLU A 165 23.69 -7.00 -13.22
C GLU A 165 23.24 -7.60 -14.55
N ILE A 166 23.40 -8.91 -14.72
CA ILE A 166 22.94 -9.62 -15.92
C ILE A 166 21.41 -9.52 -16.05
N LYS A 167 20.68 -9.72 -14.95
CA LYS A 167 19.22 -9.57 -14.92
C LYS A 167 18.80 -8.13 -15.21
N ASP A 168 19.42 -7.16 -14.54
CA ASP A 168 19.11 -5.75 -14.69
C ASP A 168 19.26 -5.29 -16.13
N ARG A 169 20.37 -5.68 -16.78
CA ARG A 169 20.59 -5.39 -18.19
C ARG A 169 19.52 -6.02 -19.08
N PHE A 170 19.23 -7.30 -18.90
CA PHE A 170 18.22 -8.01 -19.70
C PHE A 170 16.83 -7.38 -19.57
N TYR A 171 16.37 -7.08 -18.34
CA TYR A 171 15.04 -6.52 -18.10
C TYR A 171 14.94 -5.07 -18.57
N THR A 172 15.97 -4.26 -18.36
CA THR A 172 15.99 -2.85 -18.80
C THR A 172 15.95 -2.75 -20.33
N VAL A 173 16.77 -3.54 -21.02
CA VAL A 173 16.74 -3.60 -22.49
C VAL A 173 15.39 -4.15 -22.98
N SER A 174 14.92 -5.28 -22.45
CA SER A 174 13.65 -5.87 -22.86
C SER A 174 12.46 -4.92 -22.66
N LYS A 175 12.43 -4.19 -21.53
CA LYS A 175 11.41 -3.16 -21.27
C LYS A 175 11.42 -2.10 -22.37
N LYS A 176 12.59 -1.60 -22.73
CA LYS A 176 12.77 -0.53 -23.71
C LYS A 176 12.38 -0.96 -25.12
N VAL A 177 12.77 -2.16 -25.53
CA VAL A 177 12.36 -2.69 -26.83
C VAL A 177 10.84 -2.84 -26.92
N ILE A 178 10.20 -3.30 -25.83
CA ILE A 178 8.73 -3.37 -25.80
C ILE A 178 8.11 -1.97 -25.83
N GLU A 179 8.65 -0.99 -25.10
CA GLU A 179 8.19 0.39 -25.14
C GLU A 179 8.20 0.96 -26.56
N ASP A 180 9.31 0.78 -27.29
CA ASP A 180 9.46 1.24 -28.68
C ASP A 180 8.53 0.51 -29.65
N VAL A 181 8.37 -0.81 -29.51
CA VAL A 181 7.40 -1.58 -30.33
C VAL A 181 5.97 -1.06 -30.14
N TYR A 182 5.57 -0.71 -28.92
CA TYR A 182 4.27 -0.09 -28.68
C TYR A 182 4.21 1.35 -29.22
N ASP A 183 5.28 2.13 -29.09
CA ASP A 183 5.32 3.51 -29.57
C ASP A 183 5.28 3.60 -31.10
N GLN A 184 5.95 2.69 -31.80
CA GLN A 184 5.85 2.55 -33.25
C GLN A 184 4.43 2.19 -33.69
N LYS A 185 3.76 1.26 -32.99
CA LYS A 185 2.36 0.91 -33.26
C LYS A 185 1.42 2.08 -33.01
N ILE A 186 1.63 2.84 -31.93
CA ILE A 186 0.84 4.03 -31.60
C ILE A 186 1.02 5.09 -32.68
N LYS A 187 2.26 5.41 -33.08
CA LYS A 187 2.54 6.39 -34.15
C LYS A 187 1.92 5.97 -35.48
N LEU A 188 1.99 4.69 -35.83
CA LEU A 188 1.39 4.16 -37.05
C LEU A 188 -0.14 4.26 -37.01
N GLU A 189 -0.78 3.97 -35.87
CA GLU A 189 -2.23 4.09 -35.73
C GLU A 189 -2.69 5.56 -35.71
N GLU A 190 -1.93 6.45 -35.08
CA GLU A 190 -2.15 7.91 -35.10
C GLU A 190 -2.00 8.48 -36.53
N SER A 191 -1.08 7.94 -37.34
CA SER A 191 -0.87 8.37 -38.73
C SER A 191 -2.01 8.00 -39.68
N LYS A 192 -2.79 6.95 -39.37
CA LYS A 192 -3.87 6.46 -40.24
C LYS A 192 -5.12 7.35 -40.27
N LYS A 193 -5.21 8.40 -39.43
CA LYS A 193 -6.31 9.40 -39.41
C LYS A 193 -7.74 8.85 -39.54
N ILE A 194 -8.00 7.60 -39.15
CA ILE A 194 -9.35 7.04 -39.02
C ILE A 194 -9.81 7.28 -37.58
N LYS A 195 -11.02 7.82 -37.41
CA LYS A 195 -11.58 8.48 -36.21
C LYS A 195 -11.78 7.58 -34.95
N ASN A 196 -11.01 6.52 -34.76
CA ASN A 196 -11.17 5.64 -33.61
C ASN A 196 -10.12 5.92 -32.53
N ASN A 197 -10.36 6.98 -31.74
CA ASN A 197 -9.55 7.31 -30.55
C ASN A 197 -9.43 6.11 -29.57
N ASN A 198 -10.42 5.22 -29.59
CA ASN A 198 -10.47 4.00 -28.79
C ASN A 198 -9.31 3.02 -29.07
N ASP A 199 -8.81 2.91 -30.30
CA ASP A 199 -7.79 1.90 -30.62
C ASP A 199 -6.38 2.35 -30.19
N VAL A 200 -6.08 3.65 -30.32
CA VAL A 200 -4.89 4.28 -29.73
C VAL A 200 -4.93 4.18 -28.20
N LEU A 201 -6.11 4.40 -27.58
CA LEU A 201 -6.27 4.26 -26.13
C LEU A 201 -6.03 2.82 -25.66
N LYS A 202 -6.55 1.82 -26.37
CA LYS A 202 -6.29 0.39 -26.08
C LYS A 202 -4.79 0.06 -26.20
N LEU A 203 -4.08 0.61 -27.18
CA LEU A 203 -2.63 0.41 -27.31
C LEU A 203 -1.85 1.03 -26.16
N LYS A 204 -2.22 2.26 -25.73
CA LYS A 204 -1.63 2.93 -24.56
C LYS A 204 -1.90 2.16 -23.27
N GLU A 205 -3.12 1.66 -23.07
CA GLU A 205 -3.45 0.79 -21.94
C GLU A 205 -2.71 -0.55 -22.00
N GLY A 206 -2.59 -1.14 -23.19
CA GLY A 206 -1.85 -2.39 -23.41
C GLY A 206 -0.37 -2.23 -23.06
N LYS A 207 0.25 -1.11 -23.46
CA LYS A 207 1.62 -0.73 -23.07
C LYS A 207 1.75 -0.66 -21.54
N ALA A 208 0.84 0.05 -20.87
CA ALA A 208 0.89 0.21 -19.40
C ALA A 208 0.63 -1.09 -18.63
N LYS A 209 -0.18 -2.01 -19.18
CA LYS A 209 -0.51 -3.31 -18.58
C LYS A 209 0.55 -4.39 -18.85
N HIS A 210 1.45 -4.18 -19.82
CA HIS A 210 2.46 -5.18 -20.18
C HIS A 210 3.38 -5.51 -18.99
N PRO A 211 3.59 -6.81 -18.64
CA PRO A 211 4.33 -7.18 -17.43
C PRO A 211 5.74 -6.57 -17.33
N LEU A 212 6.49 -6.56 -18.44
CA LEU A 212 7.86 -5.98 -18.48
C LEU A 212 7.90 -4.44 -18.36
N ILE A 213 6.77 -3.75 -18.59
CA ILE A 213 6.69 -2.29 -18.44
C ILE A 213 6.17 -1.95 -17.04
N LYS A 214 5.10 -2.64 -16.61
CA LYS A 214 4.45 -2.46 -15.31
C LYS A 214 5.39 -2.77 -14.15
N PHE A 215 6.13 -3.88 -14.25
CA PHE A 215 7.05 -4.30 -13.22
C PHE A 215 8.46 -4.02 -13.69
N THR A 216 9.16 -3.15 -12.96
CA THR A 216 10.57 -2.84 -13.19
C THR A 216 11.42 -3.70 -12.30
N TYR A 217 12.49 -4.25 -12.86
CA TYR A 217 13.48 -4.93 -12.05
C TYR A 217 14.20 -3.90 -11.19
N ASN A 218 14.33 -4.19 -9.90
CA ASN A 218 15.11 -3.38 -8.97
C ASN A 218 16.20 -4.30 -8.39
N MET A 219 17.44 -3.99 -8.74
CA MET A 219 18.63 -4.71 -8.28
C MET A 219 18.75 -4.71 -6.75
N GLU A 220 18.62 -3.56 -6.11
CA GLU A 220 18.75 -3.39 -4.66
C GLU A 220 17.72 -4.24 -3.92
N ALA A 221 16.47 -4.20 -4.37
CA ALA A 221 15.39 -4.98 -3.78
C ALA A 221 15.61 -6.51 -3.93
N ASP A 222 16.21 -6.98 -5.04
CA ASP A 222 16.52 -8.41 -5.22
C ASP A 222 17.66 -8.84 -4.27
N ILE A 223 18.67 -8.00 -4.09
CA ILE A 223 19.77 -8.22 -3.13
C ILE A 223 19.22 -8.26 -1.70
N GLU A 224 18.43 -7.27 -1.31
CA GLU A 224 17.80 -7.22 0.03
C GLU A 224 16.92 -8.44 0.28
N ARG A 225 16.11 -8.84 -0.70
CA ARG A 225 15.26 -10.03 -0.62
C ARG A 225 16.09 -11.30 -0.43
N LYS A 226 17.20 -11.46 -1.17
CA LYS A 226 18.12 -12.61 -0.99
C LYS A 226 18.75 -12.60 0.40
N ASN A 227 19.19 -11.44 0.87
CA ASN A 227 19.75 -11.28 2.21
C ASN A 227 18.71 -11.59 3.29
N LEU A 228 17.46 -11.17 3.12
CA LEU A 228 16.36 -11.48 4.04
C LEU A 228 16.13 -12.99 4.12
N ILE A 229 16.04 -13.66 2.96
CA ILE A 229 15.89 -15.12 2.91
C ILE A 229 17.07 -15.82 3.57
N HIS A 230 18.30 -15.40 3.28
CA HIS A 230 19.47 -15.96 3.94
C HIS A 230 19.40 -15.79 5.47
N LYS A 231 19.01 -14.60 5.94
CA LYS A 231 18.79 -14.34 7.36
C LYS A 231 17.78 -15.32 7.95
N THR A 232 16.66 -15.59 7.29
CA THR A 232 15.65 -16.54 7.81
C THR A 232 16.22 -17.95 8.06
N TYR A 233 17.23 -18.38 7.30
CA TYR A 233 17.89 -19.67 7.53
C TYR A 233 18.93 -19.64 8.66
N THR A 234 19.55 -18.49 8.91
CA THR A 234 20.60 -18.34 9.93
C THR A 234 20.08 -17.88 11.30
N ILE A 235 18.86 -17.34 11.34
CA ILE A 235 18.26 -16.76 12.55
C ILE A 235 17.97 -17.85 13.59
N SER A 236 18.36 -17.59 14.84
CA SER A 236 18.03 -18.44 15.99
C SER A 236 16.60 -18.19 16.47
N LYS A 237 15.95 -19.19 17.07
CA LYS A 237 14.61 -19.03 17.69
C LYS A 237 14.58 -17.91 18.73
N LYS A 238 15.68 -17.66 19.43
CA LYS A 238 15.80 -16.56 20.40
C LYS A 238 15.69 -15.19 19.73
N ASP A 239 16.30 -15.03 18.56
CA ASP A 239 16.31 -13.77 17.83
C ASP A 239 14.92 -13.47 17.25
N ILE A 240 14.18 -14.51 16.81
CA ILE A 240 12.79 -14.38 16.37
C ILE A 240 11.90 -13.85 17.50
N MET A 241 11.98 -14.44 18.69
CA MET A 241 11.21 -13.98 19.85
C MET A 241 11.56 -12.54 20.24
N LEU A 242 12.83 -12.18 20.15
CA LEU A 242 13.28 -10.81 20.41
C LEU A 242 12.71 -9.84 19.36
N GLU A 243 12.75 -10.19 18.07
CA GLU A 243 12.17 -9.40 16.99
C GLU A 243 10.66 -9.20 17.18
N GLU A 244 9.91 -10.25 17.52
CA GLU A 244 8.48 -10.16 17.84
C GLU A 244 8.21 -9.20 19.00
N MET A 245 8.99 -9.30 20.08
CA MET A 245 8.87 -8.42 21.23
C MET A 245 9.19 -6.96 20.86
N THR A 246 10.21 -6.73 20.03
CA THR A 246 10.54 -5.38 19.53
C THR A 246 9.45 -4.81 18.64
N MET A 247 8.83 -5.63 17.78
CA MET A 247 7.72 -5.21 16.91
C MET A 247 6.47 -4.84 17.71
N GLU A 248 6.16 -5.57 18.78
CA GLU A 248 5.10 -5.17 19.71
C GLU A 248 5.40 -3.84 20.40
N ASN A 249 6.64 -3.63 20.82
CA ASN A 249 7.06 -2.37 21.43
C ASN A 249 6.94 -1.20 20.44
N ILE A 250 7.37 -1.38 19.18
CA ILE A 250 7.20 -0.39 18.12
C ILE A 250 5.71 -0.03 17.94
N LYS A 251 4.82 -1.02 17.81
CA LYS A 251 3.37 -0.79 17.71
C LYS A 251 2.81 -0.02 18.90
N LYS A 252 3.26 -0.33 20.12
CA LYS A 252 2.87 0.41 21.34
C LYS A 252 3.32 1.87 21.26
N PHE A 253 4.54 2.15 20.77
CA PHE A 253 5.04 3.51 20.58
C PHE A 253 4.28 4.27 19.49
N GLU A 254 4.02 3.65 18.33
CA GLU A 254 3.24 4.27 17.25
C GLU A 254 1.84 4.68 17.70
N ASN A 255 1.18 3.84 18.51
CA ASN A 255 -0.14 4.16 19.08
C ASN A 255 -0.08 5.34 20.05
N LYS A 256 0.98 5.44 20.87
CA LYS A 256 1.21 6.62 21.73
C LYS A 256 1.40 7.89 20.92
N ILE A 257 2.21 7.85 19.87
CA ILE A 257 2.44 8.99 18.97
C ILE A 257 1.13 9.42 18.31
N LYS A 258 0.33 8.49 17.77
CA LYS A 258 -0.99 8.79 17.19
C LYS A 258 -1.92 9.45 18.20
N HIS A 259 -1.92 8.98 19.45
CA HIS A 259 -2.74 9.57 20.51
C HIS A 259 -2.28 10.99 20.87
N GLU A 260 -0.98 11.26 20.93
CA GLU A 260 -0.45 12.61 21.15
C GLU A 260 -0.78 13.56 20.01
N MET A 261 -0.65 13.11 18.76
CA MET A 261 -1.03 13.90 17.58
C MET A 261 -2.53 14.26 17.61
N LYS A 262 -3.39 13.33 18.05
CA LYS A 262 -4.82 13.59 18.23
C LYS A 262 -5.07 14.65 19.31
N LYS A 263 -4.43 14.55 20.48
CA LYS A 263 -4.53 15.58 21.54
C LYS A 263 -4.15 16.97 21.03
N ALA A 264 -3.06 17.09 20.28
CA ALA A 264 -2.64 18.37 19.71
C ALA A 264 -3.67 18.93 18.71
N SER A 265 -4.27 18.07 17.89
CA SER A 265 -5.33 18.47 16.95
C SER A 265 -6.61 18.91 17.66
N ASP A 266 -7.00 18.22 18.74
CA ASP A 266 -8.19 18.54 19.52
C ASP A 266 -7.99 19.85 20.32
N MET A 267 -6.79 20.09 20.84
CA MET A 267 -6.41 21.37 21.45
C MET A 267 -6.49 22.54 20.45
N LYS A 268 -6.08 22.34 19.18
CA LYS A 268 -6.23 23.36 18.13
C LYS A 268 -7.70 23.65 17.83
N LYS A 269 -8.56 22.63 17.76
CA LYS A 269 -10.02 22.81 17.58
C LYS A 269 -10.64 23.54 18.76
N LEU A 270 -10.21 23.21 19.98
CA LEU A 270 -10.69 23.85 21.20
C LEU A 270 -10.31 25.34 21.22
N LYS A 271 -9.04 25.67 20.92
CA LYS A 271 -8.59 27.06 20.75
C LYS A 271 -9.42 27.80 19.69
N LYS A 272 -9.65 27.20 18.52
CA LYS A 272 -10.50 27.79 17.48
C LYS A 272 -11.96 28.01 17.91
N LYS A 273 -12.50 27.16 18.78
CA LYS A 273 -13.87 27.29 19.31
C LYS A 273 -14.01 28.46 20.30
N PHE A 274 -12.94 28.79 21.02
CA PHE A 274 -12.94 29.81 22.07
C PHE A 274 -12.23 31.13 21.68
N GLU A 275 -11.43 31.13 20.61
CA GLU A 275 -10.86 32.35 20.02
C GLU A 275 -11.95 33.19 19.32
N LEU A 276 -11.75 34.51 19.29
CA LEU A 276 -12.57 35.41 18.48
C LEU A 276 -12.23 35.16 17.02
N THR A 277 -13.23 34.81 16.20
CA THR A 277 -13.12 34.98 14.76
C THR A 277 -12.88 36.48 14.51
N SER A 278 -11.96 36.80 13.60
CA SER A 278 -11.57 38.17 13.21
C SER A 278 -12.76 39.07 12.87
N ASP A 279 -13.88 38.45 12.51
CA ASP A 279 -15.05 39.10 11.96
C ASP A 279 -16.01 39.64 13.06
N GLU A 280 -15.86 39.17 14.31
CA GLU A 280 -16.72 39.59 15.44
C GLU A 280 -16.11 40.72 16.30
N ILE A 281 -14.82 40.98 16.12
CA ILE A 281 -14.07 42.04 16.81
C ILE A 281 -14.31 43.33 16.04
N VAL A 282 -14.85 44.37 16.67
CA VAL A 282 -14.76 45.71 16.10
C VAL A 282 -13.28 46.11 16.13
N PRO A 283 -12.60 46.31 14.98
CA PRO A 283 -11.18 46.65 14.96
C PRO A 283 -10.96 47.98 15.69
N ILE A 284 -10.22 47.94 16.80
CA ILE A 284 -9.76 49.13 17.50
C ILE A 284 -8.32 49.34 17.05
N HIS A 285 -8.07 50.41 16.28
CA HIS A 285 -6.70 50.76 15.90
C HIS A 285 -5.87 51.06 17.16
N LYS A 286 -4.63 50.58 17.20
CA LYS A 286 -3.71 50.87 18.30
C LYS A 286 -3.56 52.39 18.43
N LEU A 287 -3.61 52.87 19.67
CA LEU A 287 -3.28 54.26 19.99
C LEU A 287 -1.90 54.59 19.39
N PRO A 288 -1.77 55.65 18.60
CA PRO A 288 -0.45 56.19 18.23
C PRO A 288 0.30 56.51 19.52
N GLU A 289 1.54 56.05 19.64
CA GLU A 289 2.43 56.48 20.72
C GLU A 289 2.53 58.01 20.69
N ASP A 290 2.43 58.65 21.86
CA ASP A 290 2.38 60.10 21.95
C ASP A 290 3.72 60.70 21.50
N ASP A 291 3.74 61.26 20.28
CA ASP A 291 4.76 62.22 19.88
C ASP A 291 4.65 63.44 20.82
N LYS A 292 5.66 63.60 21.67
CA LYS A 292 5.64 64.49 22.85
C LYS A 292 5.64 65.99 22.56
N ASP A 293 5.61 66.43 21.30
CA ASP A 293 6.18 67.74 20.98
C ASP A 293 5.20 68.82 20.50
N GLU A 294 3.89 68.58 20.41
CA GLU A 294 2.96 69.63 20.02
C GLU A 294 1.81 69.84 21.03
N LYS A 295 2.12 70.60 22.08
CA LYS A 295 1.13 71.37 22.83
C LYS A 295 0.64 72.50 21.93
N ASN A 296 -0.41 72.27 21.14
CA ASN A 296 -1.54 73.19 20.97
C ASN A 296 -2.42 72.75 19.80
N ILE A 297 -3.74 72.75 20.07
CA ILE A 297 -4.85 72.43 19.16
C ILE A 297 -4.99 70.91 18.90
N TYR A 298 -5.35 70.18 19.95
CA TYR A 298 -6.08 68.91 19.81
C TYR A 298 -7.50 69.19 19.29
N SER A 299 -7.60 69.68 18.04
CA SER A 299 -8.90 69.85 17.40
C SER A 299 -9.54 68.48 17.21
N ALA A 300 -10.88 68.43 17.26
CA ALA A 300 -11.69 67.25 17.01
C ALA A 300 -11.18 66.38 15.83
N ARG A 301 -10.55 66.97 14.81
CA ARG A 301 -9.93 66.28 13.68
C ARG A 301 -8.87 65.23 14.08
N TYR A 302 -8.07 65.48 15.12
CA TYR A 302 -7.10 64.52 15.66
C TYR A 302 -7.79 63.32 16.31
N PHE A 303 -8.89 63.54 17.04
CA PHE A 303 -9.73 62.48 17.60
C PHE A 303 -10.48 61.69 16.52
N PHE A 304 -10.99 62.37 15.47
CA PHE A 304 -11.61 61.74 14.30
C PHE A 304 -10.62 60.87 13.52
N GLN A 305 -9.34 61.26 13.44
CA GLN A 305 -8.31 60.51 12.74
C GLN A 305 -7.78 59.32 13.57
N LYS A 306 -7.81 59.41 14.91
CA LYS A 306 -7.44 58.33 15.85
C LYS A 306 -8.49 57.21 15.97
N LEU A 307 -9.74 57.41 15.52
CA LEU A 307 -10.88 56.53 15.85
C LEU A 307 -11.70 56.10 14.62
N LYS A 308 -11.04 55.58 13.58
CA LYS A 308 -11.74 55.03 12.41
C LYS A 308 -12.32 53.64 12.71
N ILE A 309 -13.49 53.59 13.34
CA ILE A 309 -14.37 52.42 13.26
C ILE A 309 -14.97 52.40 11.86
N ASP A 310 -15.05 51.22 11.25
CA ASP A 310 -15.66 51.06 9.94
C ASP A 310 -17.16 51.42 9.96
N ILE A 311 -17.61 52.09 8.89
CA ILE A 311 -18.94 52.70 8.77
C ILE A 311 -20.06 51.65 8.92
N SER A 312 -19.75 50.41 8.54
CA SER A 312 -20.62 49.24 8.66
C SER A 312 -21.08 48.92 10.10
N TYR A 313 -20.36 49.38 11.13
CA TYR A 313 -20.70 49.13 12.53
C TYR A 313 -21.49 50.28 13.19
N PHE A 314 -21.63 51.42 12.52
CA PHE A 314 -22.28 52.60 13.10
C PHE A 314 -23.76 52.39 13.38
N ASP A 315 -24.49 51.72 12.50
CA ASP A 315 -25.92 51.47 12.70
C ASP A 315 -26.18 50.56 13.90
N LYS A 316 -25.34 49.52 14.08
CA LYS A 316 -25.43 48.59 15.22
C LYS A 316 -25.13 49.28 16.55
N LEU A 317 -24.11 50.14 16.56
CA LEU A 317 -23.75 50.93 17.75
C LEU A 317 -24.83 51.99 18.06
N ASP A 318 -25.43 52.59 17.03
CA ASP A 318 -26.50 53.57 17.19
C ASP A 318 -27.80 52.93 17.70
N THR A 319 -28.14 51.70 17.29
CA THR A 319 -29.23 50.93 17.88
C THR A 319 -28.95 50.64 19.35
N TYR A 320 -27.73 50.20 19.69
CA TYR A 320 -27.35 49.94 21.08
C TYR A 320 -27.40 51.21 21.96
N LEU A 321 -26.99 52.35 21.42
CA LEU A 321 -27.08 53.64 22.11
C LEU A 321 -28.53 54.07 22.34
N LYS A 322 -29.41 53.88 21.35
CA LYS A 322 -30.86 54.12 21.48
C LYS A 322 -31.49 53.22 22.54
N ASP A 323 -31.15 51.94 22.56
CA ASP A 323 -31.66 50.97 23.54
C ASP A 323 -31.25 51.35 24.98
N ASN A 324 -30.16 52.10 25.15
CA ASN A 324 -29.70 52.64 26.43
C ASN A 324 -30.17 54.09 26.69
N ASN A 325 -31.22 54.55 25.99
CA ASN A 325 -31.83 55.89 26.10
C ASN A 325 -30.89 57.06 25.77
N ILE A 326 -29.86 56.84 24.94
CA ILE A 326 -28.97 57.90 24.44
C ILE A 326 -29.45 58.29 23.04
N GLU A 327 -30.31 59.30 22.96
CA GLU A 327 -30.87 59.79 21.70
C GLU A 327 -29.84 60.58 20.87
N LYS A 328 -30.04 60.58 19.54
CA LYS A 328 -29.22 61.38 18.63
C LYS A 328 -29.53 62.87 18.89
N PRO A 329 -28.52 63.73 19.11
CA PRO A 329 -28.75 65.17 19.27
C PRO A 329 -29.39 65.72 18.00
N THR A 330 -30.59 66.28 18.13
CA THR A 330 -31.29 67.02 17.08
C THR A 330 -30.85 68.48 17.16
N ILE A 331 -30.00 68.92 16.24
CA ILE A 331 -29.57 70.32 16.14
C ILE A 331 -30.25 70.94 14.91
N TYR A 332 -30.90 72.08 15.09
CA TYR A 332 -31.85 72.66 14.14
C TYR A 332 -31.34 73.82 13.27
N THR A 333 -30.08 74.23 13.30
CA THR A 333 -29.61 75.34 12.45
C THR A 333 -28.14 75.25 12.01
N GLU A 334 -27.88 75.71 10.78
CA GLU A 334 -26.62 75.58 10.03
C GLU A 334 -25.41 76.23 10.75
N ASN A 335 -25.63 77.38 11.41
CA ASN A 335 -24.58 78.11 12.14
C ASN A 335 -24.19 77.47 13.48
N ILE A 336 -25.12 76.77 14.15
CA ILE A 336 -24.83 75.99 15.37
C ILE A 336 -24.14 74.67 15.01
N CYS A 337 -24.39 74.14 13.81
CA CYS A 337 -23.78 72.91 13.29
C CYS A 337 -22.25 73.03 13.11
N PHE A 338 -21.73 74.21 12.78
CA PHE A 338 -20.28 74.39 12.56
C PHE A 338 -19.44 74.45 13.85
N LEU A 339 -20.00 74.89 14.97
CA LEU A 339 -19.29 74.98 16.26
C LEU A 339 -19.69 73.86 17.23
N TYR A 340 -20.99 73.56 17.33
CA TYR A 340 -21.50 72.49 18.18
C TYR A 340 -21.64 71.16 17.43
N GLY A 341 -21.90 71.15 16.11
CA GLY A 341 -22.00 69.90 15.34
C GLY A 341 -20.67 69.16 15.22
N TYR A 342 -19.52 69.85 15.15
CA TYR A 342 -18.20 69.21 15.24
C TYR A 342 -17.94 68.60 16.62
N ASN A 343 -18.32 69.29 17.70
CA ASN A 343 -18.17 68.80 19.07
C ASN A 343 -19.13 67.65 19.39
N CYS A 344 -20.39 67.73 18.97
CA CYS A 344 -21.38 66.66 19.13
C CYS A 344 -21.06 65.44 18.27
N SER A 345 -20.59 65.64 17.04
CA SER A 345 -20.15 64.53 16.17
C SER A 345 -18.88 63.86 16.73
N ALA A 346 -17.92 64.64 17.25
CA ALA A 346 -16.74 64.13 17.94
C ALA A 346 -17.12 63.32 19.20
N MET A 347 -17.97 63.88 20.06
CA MET A 347 -18.45 63.22 21.27
C MET A 347 -19.20 61.92 20.95
N ARG A 348 -19.99 61.91 19.88
CA ARG A 348 -20.69 60.71 19.41
C ARG A 348 -19.75 59.64 18.85
N MET A 349 -18.66 60.03 18.18
CA MET A 349 -17.64 59.08 17.76
C MET A 349 -16.89 58.47 18.94
N VAL A 350 -16.56 59.27 19.96
CA VAL A 350 -15.94 58.79 21.21
C VAL A 350 -16.87 57.83 21.95
N LEU A 351 -18.16 58.16 22.06
CA LEU A 351 -19.15 57.25 22.67
C LEU A 351 -19.27 55.94 21.89
N ARG A 352 -19.27 55.98 20.55
CA ARG A 352 -19.31 54.77 19.72
C ARG A 352 -18.07 53.90 19.93
N THR A 353 -16.90 54.49 20.11
CA THR A 353 -15.66 53.75 20.38
C THR A 353 -15.66 53.11 21.75
N ASP A 354 -16.12 53.82 22.77
CA ASP A 354 -16.22 53.27 24.12
C ASP A 354 -17.23 52.12 24.17
N VAL A 355 -18.38 52.28 23.50
CA VAL A 355 -19.38 51.21 23.36
C VAL A 355 -18.81 50.01 22.59
N ALA A 356 -18.04 50.23 21.52
CA ALA A 356 -17.39 49.15 20.78
C ALA A 356 -16.37 48.38 21.64
N ILE A 357 -15.56 49.08 22.43
CA ILE A 357 -14.62 48.49 23.38
C ILE A 357 -15.37 47.67 24.43
N LEU A 358 -16.44 48.23 25.02
CA LEU A 358 -17.25 47.55 26.02
C LEU A 358 -17.95 46.30 25.46
N LEU A 359 -18.45 46.35 24.21
CA LEU A 359 -19.03 45.18 23.54
C LEU A 359 -18.00 44.09 23.28
N ASN A 360 -16.80 44.44 22.82
CA ASN A 360 -15.70 43.49 22.63
C ASN A 360 -15.29 42.85 23.97
N LEU A 361 -15.18 43.64 25.03
CA LEU A 361 -14.87 43.16 26.39
C LEU A 361 -15.98 42.26 26.94
N ARG A 362 -17.25 42.65 26.80
CA ARG A 362 -18.40 41.84 27.23
C ARG A 362 -18.43 40.49 26.52
N LYS A 363 -18.28 40.46 25.19
CA LYS A 363 -18.21 39.21 24.40
C LYS A 363 -17.04 38.33 24.85
N LYS A 364 -15.88 38.93 25.13
CA LYS A 364 -14.72 38.21 25.65
C LYS A 364 -14.99 37.60 27.03
N ILE A 365 -15.64 38.34 27.93
CA ILE A 365 -16.03 37.86 29.26
C ILE A 365 -17.06 36.72 29.17
N GLU A 366 -18.08 36.83 28.31
CA GLU A 366 -19.07 35.78 28.11
C GLU A 366 -18.43 34.47 27.59
N LYS A 367 -17.49 34.56 26.63
CA LYS A 367 -16.75 33.38 26.15
C LYS A 367 -15.82 32.80 27.22
N LEU A 368 -15.14 33.63 28.04
CA LEU A 368 -14.34 33.14 29.16
C LEU A 368 -15.20 32.43 30.23
N LYS A 369 -16.44 32.88 30.44
CA LYS A 369 -17.41 32.16 31.30
C LYS A 369 -17.76 30.79 30.71
N LEU A 370 -18.05 30.71 29.40
CA LEU A 370 -18.32 29.44 28.71
C LEU A 370 -17.12 28.49 28.74
N GLU A 371 -15.90 29.01 28.56
CA GLU A 371 -14.67 28.25 28.68
C GLU A 371 -14.50 27.71 30.11
N ARG A 372 -14.76 28.54 31.14
CA ARG A 372 -14.70 28.11 32.54
C ARG A 372 -15.71 26.99 32.83
N GLU A 373 -16.93 27.08 32.34
CA GLU A 373 -17.94 26.04 32.52
C GLU A 373 -17.57 24.74 31.81
N PHE A 374 -17.05 24.83 30.57
CA PHE A 374 -16.55 23.67 29.85
C PHE A 374 -15.45 22.94 30.63
N TRP A 375 -14.45 23.66 31.13
CA TRP A 375 -13.37 23.05 31.90
C TRP A 375 -13.83 22.50 33.25
N LYS A 376 -14.79 23.13 33.92
CA LYS A 376 -15.41 22.59 35.13
C LYS A 376 -16.08 21.24 34.86
N ASN A 377 -16.87 21.15 33.79
CA ASN A 377 -17.53 19.90 33.40
C ASN A 377 -16.50 18.81 33.02
N GLN A 378 -15.43 19.19 32.34
CA GLN A 378 -14.35 18.25 32.00
C GLN A 378 -13.62 17.74 33.25
N LEU A 379 -13.41 18.60 34.26
CA LEU A 379 -12.81 18.21 35.53
C LEU A 379 -13.68 17.19 36.27
N ILE A 380 -14.99 17.44 36.34
CA ILE A 380 -15.97 16.53 36.96
C ILE A 380 -15.94 15.15 36.28
N ASN A 381 -15.96 15.12 34.94
CA ASN A 381 -15.87 13.87 34.20
C ASN A 381 -14.58 13.09 34.49
N LEU A 382 -13.45 13.79 34.60
CA LEU A 382 -12.16 13.17 34.93
C LEU A 382 -12.11 12.64 36.37
N GLU A 383 -12.71 13.35 37.32
CA GLU A 383 -12.86 12.89 38.71
C GLU A 383 -13.72 11.62 38.77
N GLU A 384 -14.83 11.55 38.03
CA GLU A 384 -15.66 10.35 37.92
C GLU A 384 -14.91 9.16 37.30
N GLU A 385 -14.14 9.37 36.24
CA GLU A 385 -13.29 8.32 35.65
C GLU A 385 -12.22 7.83 36.62
N CYS A 386 -11.59 8.72 37.38
CA CYS A 386 -10.63 8.37 38.42
C CYS A 386 -11.27 7.54 39.55
N LEU A 387 -12.48 7.92 39.99
CA LEU A 387 -13.25 7.15 40.96
C LEU A 387 -13.62 5.75 40.43
N LYS A 388 -14.01 5.63 39.16
CA LYS A 388 -14.29 4.33 38.51
C LYS A 388 -13.04 3.45 38.47
N LYS A 389 -11.89 4.00 38.07
CA LYS A 389 -10.61 3.27 38.07
C LYS A 389 -10.20 2.83 39.47
N LYS A 390 -10.33 3.69 40.49
CA LYS A 390 -10.05 3.31 41.88
C LYS A 390 -10.96 2.18 42.36
N LYS A 391 -12.26 2.23 42.07
CA LYS A 391 -13.19 1.14 42.41
C LYS A 391 -12.82 -0.17 41.72
N GLN A 392 -12.34 -0.12 40.48
CA GLN A 392 -11.97 -1.31 39.72
C GLN A 392 -10.69 -1.97 40.26
N ILE A 393 -9.74 -1.19 40.77
CA ILE A 393 -8.51 -1.66 41.43
C ILE A 393 -8.79 -2.29 42.81
N VAL A 394 -9.88 -1.90 43.49
CA VAL A 394 -10.26 -2.46 44.80
C VAL A 394 -11.01 -3.79 44.66
N ILE A 395 -11.54 -4.09 43.47
CA ILE A 395 -12.33 -5.31 43.18
C ILE A 395 -11.46 -6.42 42.54
N SER A 396 -10.30 -6.07 41.99
CA SER A 396 -9.26 -7.00 41.51
C SER A 396 -8.22 -7.25 42.58
#